data_AF-A0A8T5UB13-F1
#
_entry.id   AF-A0A8T5UB13-F1
#
_cell.length_a   1.000
_cell.length_b   1.000
_cell.length_c   1.000
_cell.angle_alpha   90.00
_cell.angle_beta   90.00
_cell.angle_gamma   90.00
#
_symmetry.space_group_name_H-M   'P 1'
#
loop_
_entity.id
_entity.type
_entity.pdbx_description
1 polymer ?
#
loop_
_entity_poly.entity_id
_entity_poly.type
_entity_poly.pdbx_seq_one_letter_code
_entity_poly.pdbx_strand_id
1 'polypeptide(L)'
;FAPAIFWNEIIRNLSKKLNFQEETVNSILSQFDIIEISPKQYKPKILEAKSLIFHENDVPFVACALFLNAPIWSGNETHFKALDKSKKVIWFNSKRLNNFFKKNNIDKLDTDDDRLTK
;
A
#
# COMPACT_ATOMS: atom_id res chain seq x y z
N PHE A 1 2.65 -7.96 1.59
CA PHE A 1 1.42 -8.67 1.23
C PHE A 1 0.45 -7.69 0.58
N ALA A 2 -0.31 -8.11 -0.43
CA ALA A 2 -1.35 -7.28 -1.06
C ALA A 2 -2.48 -8.17 -1.61
N PRO A 3 -3.75 -7.69 -1.61
CA PRO A 3 -4.81 -8.41 -2.31
C PRO A 3 -4.55 -8.40 -3.83
N ALA A 4 -4.93 -9.45 -4.55
CA ALA A 4 -4.71 -9.57 -6.01
C ALA A 4 -5.18 -8.34 -6.84
N ILE A 5 -6.20 -7.62 -6.38
CA ILE A 5 -6.68 -6.39 -7.01
C ILE A 5 -5.63 -5.25 -7.05
N PHE A 6 -4.62 -5.29 -6.17
CA PHE A 6 -3.53 -4.32 -6.09
C PHE A 6 -2.79 -4.17 -7.42
N TRP A 7 -2.40 -5.28 -8.06
CA TRP A 7 -1.66 -5.23 -9.32
C TRP A 7 -2.46 -4.54 -10.42
N ASN A 8 -3.73 -4.90 -10.57
CA ASN A 8 -4.64 -4.27 -11.52
C ASN A 8 -4.79 -2.77 -11.25
N GLU A 9 -4.84 -2.37 -9.99
CA GLU A 9 -4.95 -0.96 -9.62
C GLU A 9 -3.67 -0.18 -9.92
N ILE A 10 -2.49 -0.73 -9.60
CA ILE A 10 -1.20 -0.11 -9.87
C ILE A 10 -0.98 0.04 -11.38
N ILE A 11 -1.14 -1.03 -12.15
CA ILE A 11 -0.99 -1.00 -13.61
C ILE A 11 -1.95 0.02 -14.21
N ARG A 12 -3.23 -0.03 -13.83
CA ARG A 12 -4.23 0.95 -14.31
C ARG A 12 -3.83 2.38 -13.99
N ASN A 13 -3.36 2.67 -12.76
CA ASN A 13 -3.01 4.02 -12.35
C ASN A 13 -1.73 4.50 -13.04
N LEU A 14 -0.67 3.70 -13.07
CA LEU A 14 0.62 4.10 -13.66
C LEU A 14 0.55 4.18 -15.18
N SER A 15 -0.09 3.21 -15.84
CA SER A 15 -0.22 3.23 -17.29
C SER A 15 -1.19 4.29 -17.78
N LYS A 16 -2.37 4.46 -17.13
CA LYS A 16 -3.40 5.40 -17.63
C LYS A 16 -3.26 6.84 -17.13
N LYS A 17 -2.69 7.07 -15.94
CA LYS A 17 -2.57 8.43 -15.38
C LYS A 17 -1.19 9.03 -15.57
N LEU A 18 -0.16 8.20 -15.67
CA LEU A 18 1.23 8.65 -15.75
C LEU A 18 1.95 8.15 -17.03
N ASN A 19 1.22 7.51 -17.95
CA ASN A 19 1.72 7.03 -19.25
C ASN A 19 2.95 6.12 -19.17
N PHE A 20 3.10 5.34 -18.10
CA PHE A 20 4.12 4.31 -18.04
C PHE A 20 3.75 3.14 -18.95
N GLN A 21 4.74 2.55 -19.63
CA GLN A 21 4.55 1.28 -20.31
C GLN A 21 4.31 0.17 -19.27
N GLU A 22 3.39 -0.74 -19.57
CA GLU A 22 3.03 -1.83 -18.65
C GLU A 22 4.24 -2.72 -18.31
N GLU A 23 5.12 -2.97 -19.28
CA GLU A 23 6.40 -3.69 -19.08
C GLU A 23 7.28 -3.01 -18.04
N THR A 24 7.38 -1.67 -18.07
CA THR A 24 8.11 -0.89 -17.07
C THR A 24 7.48 -1.04 -15.68
N VAL A 25 6.15 -0.95 -15.60
CA VAL A 25 5.42 -1.13 -14.33
C VAL A 25 5.68 -2.52 -13.74
N ASN A 26 5.58 -3.57 -14.57
CA ASN A 26 5.82 -4.94 -14.15
C ASN A 26 7.28 -5.17 -13.71
N SER A 27 8.24 -4.60 -14.43
CA SER A 27 9.67 -4.65 -14.07
C SER A 27 9.98 -3.95 -12.75
N ILE A 28 9.30 -2.85 -12.44
CA ILE A 28 9.42 -2.18 -11.13
C ILE A 28 8.78 -3.05 -10.05
N LEU A 29 7.56 -3.54 -10.28
CA LEU A 29 6.84 -4.37 -9.30
C LEU A 29 7.60 -5.66 -8.96
N SER A 30 8.30 -6.26 -9.92
CA SER A 30 9.09 -7.48 -9.68
C SER A 30 10.31 -7.28 -8.78
N GLN A 31 10.71 -6.03 -8.50
CA GLN A 31 11.80 -5.74 -7.56
C GLN A 31 11.34 -5.81 -6.10
N PHE A 32 10.03 -5.87 -5.85
CA PHE A 32 9.46 -5.95 -4.51
C PHE A 32 8.98 -7.37 -4.22
N ASP A 33 9.33 -7.88 -3.03
CA ASP A 33 8.79 -9.15 -2.52
C ASP A 33 7.36 -8.96 -1.98
N ILE A 34 6.41 -8.75 -2.89
CA ILE A 34 4.99 -8.55 -2.56
C ILE A 34 4.26 -9.89 -2.65
N ILE A 35 4.03 -10.49 -1.48
CA ILE A 35 3.21 -11.69 -1.39
C ILE A 35 1.75 -11.38 -1.80
N GLU A 36 1.28 -12.01 -2.88
CA GLU A 36 -0.13 -11.95 -3.30
C GLU A 36 -1.01 -12.78 -2.37
N ILE A 37 -2.10 -12.17 -1.92
CA ILE A 37 -3.14 -12.84 -1.12
C ILE A 37 -4.36 -13.06 -2.00
N SER A 38 -4.74 -14.33 -2.17
CA SER A 38 -5.88 -14.71 -3.00
C SER A 38 -7.19 -14.22 -2.39
N PRO A 39 -8.16 -13.75 -3.21
CA PRO A 39 -9.50 -13.38 -2.73
C PRO A 39 -10.21 -14.45 -1.92
N LYS A 40 -9.94 -15.73 -2.20
CA LYS A 40 -10.51 -16.84 -1.43
C LYS A 40 -10.09 -16.83 0.04
N GLN A 41 -8.86 -16.39 0.33
CA GLN A 41 -8.30 -16.38 1.68
C GLN A 41 -8.96 -15.32 2.56
N TYR A 42 -9.09 -14.09 2.05
CA TYR A 42 -9.67 -12.98 2.82
C TYR A 42 -11.20 -12.84 2.65
N LYS A 43 -11.85 -13.68 1.83
CA LYS A 43 -13.31 -13.69 1.64
C LYS A 43 -14.11 -13.67 2.96
N PRO A 44 -13.75 -14.44 4.01
CA PRO A 44 -14.48 -14.42 5.28
C PRO A 44 -14.47 -13.05 5.98
N LYS A 45 -13.52 -12.17 5.65
CA LYS A 45 -13.37 -10.84 6.24
C LYS A 45 -14.06 -9.73 5.46
N ILE A 46 -14.67 -10.01 4.31
CA ILE A 46 -15.29 -8.99 3.45
C ILE A 46 -16.46 -8.27 4.13
N LEU A 47 -17.36 -8.99 4.81
CA LEU A 47 -18.51 -8.37 5.50
C LEU A 47 -18.04 -7.45 6.63
N GLU A 48 -17.06 -7.91 7.40
CA GLU A 48 -16.43 -7.11 8.45
C GLU A 48 -15.76 -5.87 7.85
N ALA A 49 -14.98 -6.01 6.79
CA ALA A 49 -14.34 -4.89 6.11
C ALA A 49 -15.34 -3.84 5.61
N LYS A 50 -16.47 -4.25 5.02
CA LYS A 50 -17.54 -3.34 4.58
C LYS A 50 -18.14 -2.51 5.72
N SER A 51 -18.13 -3.03 6.95
CA SER A 51 -18.60 -2.28 8.12
C SER A 51 -17.60 -1.22 8.62
N LEU A 52 -16.34 -1.30 8.17
CA LEU A 52 -15.24 -0.44 8.63
C LEU A 52 -14.90 0.69 7.66
N ILE A 53 -15.18 0.51 6.36
CA ILE A 53 -14.86 1.47 5.32
C ILE A 53 -16.02 1.64 4.34
N PHE A 54 -16.28 2.88 3.92
CA PHE A 54 -17.35 3.21 2.98
C PHE A 54 -16.96 2.99 1.52
N HIS A 55 -15.68 3.12 1.19
CA HIS A 55 -15.19 3.02 -0.18
C HIS A 55 -15.06 1.56 -0.60
N GLU A 56 -15.90 1.13 -1.54
CA GLU A 56 -15.99 -0.27 -1.97
C GLU A 56 -14.70 -0.81 -2.56
N ASN A 57 -13.94 0.02 -3.30
CA ASN A 57 -12.67 -0.38 -3.88
C ASN A 57 -11.58 -0.65 -2.82
N ASP A 58 -11.72 -0.10 -1.62
CA ASP A 58 -10.77 -0.30 -0.52
C ASP A 58 -11.13 -1.52 0.35
N VAL A 59 -12.34 -2.06 0.21
CA VAL A 59 -12.81 -3.22 0.99
C VAL A 59 -11.87 -4.43 0.87
N PRO A 60 -11.35 -4.81 -0.31
CA PRO A 60 -10.39 -5.92 -0.42
C PRO A 60 -9.11 -5.69 0.39
N PHE A 61 -8.62 -4.45 0.47
CA PHE A 61 -7.42 -4.10 1.25
C PHE A 61 -7.68 -4.23 2.75
N VAL A 62 -8.83 -3.74 3.22
CA VAL A 62 -9.25 -3.87 4.62
C VAL A 62 -9.51 -5.33 5.00
N ALA A 63 -10.16 -6.11 4.13
CA ALA A 63 -10.38 -7.53 4.37
C ALA A 63 -9.08 -8.34 4.42
N CYS A 64 -8.13 -8.03 3.54
CA CYS A 64 -6.79 -8.62 3.54
C CYS A 64 -6.04 -8.28 4.84
N ALA A 65 -6.09 -7.03 5.30
CA ALA A 65 -5.49 -6.60 6.55
C ALA A 65 -6.09 -7.29 7.78
N LEU A 66 -7.42 -7.43 7.83
CA LEU A 66 -8.13 -8.19 8.87
C LEU A 66 -7.76 -9.67 8.87
N PHE A 67 -7.56 -10.27 7.70
CA PHE A 67 -7.18 -11.68 7.57
C PHE A 67 -5.76 -11.92 8.08
N LEU A 68 -4.83 -11.04 7.74
CA LEU A 68 -3.42 -11.16 8.10
C LEU A 68 -3.06 -10.56 9.47
N ASN A 69 -4.02 -9.89 10.13
CA ASN A 69 -3.77 -9.06 11.31
C ASN A 69 -2.60 -8.09 11.10
N ALA A 70 -2.62 -7.37 9.97
CA ALA A 70 -1.48 -6.60 9.51
C ALA A 70 -1.87 -5.15 9.17
N PRO A 71 -0.94 -4.19 9.29
CA PRO A 71 -1.27 -2.79 9.09
C PRO A 71 -1.44 -2.44 7.60
N ILE A 72 -2.25 -1.41 7.33
CA ILE A 72 -2.39 -0.82 6.00
C ILE A 72 -1.52 0.43 5.89
N TRP A 73 -0.76 0.54 4.81
CA TRP A 73 -0.08 1.79 4.43
C TRP A 73 -0.86 2.50 3.33
N SER A 74 -1.32 3.72 3.58
CA SER A 74 -2.10 4.47 2.59
C SER A 74 -1.83 5.98 2.68
N GLY A 75 -1.82 6.65 1.52
CA GLY A 75 -1.77 8.10 1.43
C GLY A 75 -3.15 8.76 1.42
N ASN A 76 -4.22 7.97 1.47
CA ASN A 76 -5.59 8.44 1.32
C ASN A 76 -6.30 8.54 2.69
N GLU A 77 -6.00 9.60 3.44
CA GLU A 77 -6.55 9.80 4.78
C GLU A 77 -8.09 9.82 4.79
N THR A 78 -8.75 10.37 3.78
CA THR A 78 -10.22 10.44 3.75
C THR A 78 -10.87 9.07 3.73
N HIS A 79 -10.25 8.08 3.06
CA HIS A 79 -10.80 6.73 2.97
C HIS A 79 -10.55 5.91 4.25
N PHE A 80 -9.34 6.02 4.82
CA PHE A 80 -8.88 5.10 5.87
C PHE A 80 -9.03 5.65 7.30
N LYS A 81 -9.25 6.95 7.49
CA LYS A 81 -9.44 7.56 8.82
C LYS A 81 -10.62 6.99 9.61
N ALA A 82 -11.62 6.42 8.93
CA ALA A 82 -12.72 5.72 9.59
C ALA A 82 -12.24 4.53 10.44
N LEU A 83 -11.11 3.90 10.08
CA LEU A 83 -10.54 2.75 10.79
C LEU A 83 -10.08 3.09 12.21
N ASP A 84 -9.69 4.34 12.46
CA ASP A 84 -9.24 4.84 13.78
C ASP A 84 -10.28 4.57 14.89
N LYS A 85 -11.56 4.59 14.53
CA LYS A 85 -12.67 4.35 15.47
C LYS A 85 -12.75 2.90 15.92
N SER A 86 -12.50 1.96 15.01
CA SER A 86 -12.70 0.54 15.25
C SER A 86 -11.52 -0.12 15.97
N LYS A 87 -10.29 0.38 15.74
CA LYS A 87 -9.02 -0.23 16.16
C LYS A 87 -8.82 -1.68 15.70
N LYS A 88 -9.69 -2.23 14.85
CA LYS A 88 -9.59 -3.60 14.32
C LYS A 88 -8.52 -3.75 13.24
N VAL A 89 -8.22 -2.65 12.56
CA VAL A 89 -7.17 -2.55 11.55
C VAL A 89 -6.36 -1.31 11.87
N ILE A 90 -5.06 -1.48 12.05
CA ILE A 90 -4.12 -0.37 12.17
C ILE A 90 -3.81 0.14 10.76
N TRP A 91 -3.80 1.45 10.57
CA TRP A 91 -3.36 2.05 9.31
C TRP A 91 -2.36 3.18 9.57
N PHE A 92 -1.45 3.36 8.62
CA PHE A 92 -0.43 4.39 8.64
C PHE A 92 -0.59 5.31 7.44
N ASN A 93 -0.52 6.61 7.70
CA ASN A 93 -0.56 7.63 6.65
C ASN A 93 0.83 7.76 6.01
N SER A 94 1.01 7.21 4.82
CA SER A 94 2.31 7.21 4.11
C SER A 94 2.76 8.62 3.68
N LYS A 95 1.83 9.58 3.49
CA LYS A 95 2.20 10.98 3.22
C LYS A 95 2.84 11.64 4.43
N ARG A 96 2.37 11.33 5.64
CA ARG A 96 2.98 11.85 6.88
C ARG A 96 4.40 11.30 7.05
N LEU A 97 4.60 10.02 6.78
CA LEU A 97 5.94 9.42 6.80
C LEU A 97 6.87 10.07 5.77
N ASN A 98 6.42 10.24 4.53
CA ASN A 98 7.21 10.89 3.48
C ASN A 98 7.58 12.34 3.86
N ASN A 99 6.64 13.10 4.43
CA ASN A 99 6.91 14.45 4.92
C ASN A 99 7.92 14.47 6.07
N PHE A 100 7.86 13.48 6.95
CA PHE A 100 8.85 13.32 8.02
C PHE A 100 10.25 13.08 7.46
N PHE A 101 10.41 12.17 6.50
CA PHE A 101 11.72 11.92 5.87
C PHE A 101 12.30 13.17 5.21
N LYS A 102 11.49 13.87 4.40
CA LYS A 102 11.90 15.11 3.73
C LYS A 102 12.32 16.22 4.70
N LYS A 103 11.57 16.40 5.80
CA LYS A 103 11.88 17.44 6.79
C LYS A 103 13.21 17.19 7.49
N ASN A 104 13.56 15.92 7.69
CA ASN A 104 14.76 15.52 8.42
C ASN A 104 15.96 15.19 7.50
N ASN A 105 15.85 15.43 6.18
CA ASN A 105 16.86 15.05 5.17
C ASN A 105 17.31 13.57 5.26
N ILE A 106 16.44 12.68 5.74
CA ILE A 106 16.77 11.25 5.89
C ILE A 106 16.85 10.58 4.50
N ASP A 107 16.20 11.17 3.50
CA ASP A 107 16.19 10.75 2.09
C ASP A 107 17.53 10.96 1.36
N LYS A 108 18.54 11.59 2.00
CA LYS A 108 19.85 11.89 1.42
C LYS A 108 21.01 11.05 1.99
N LEU A 109 20.74 10.13 2.91
CA LEU A 109 21.80 9.41 3.64
C LEU A 109 22.48 8.28 2.85
N ASP A 110 21.95 7.89 1.67
CA ASP A 110 22.47 6.77 0.88
C ASP A 110 23.40 7.17 -0.30
N THR A 111 23.77 8.44 -0.45
CA THR A 111 24.61 8.87 -1.60
C THR A 111 26.11 9.05 -1.30
N ASP A 112 26.53 8.89 -0.05
CA ASP A 112 27.90 9.25 0.36
C ASP A 112 28.82 8.05 0.72
N ASP A 113 28.34 6.80 0.65
CA ASP A 113 29.14 5.61 1.06
C ASP A 113 29.81 4.85 -0.11
N ASP A 114 30.01 5.52 -1.26
CA ASP A 114 30.75 4.96 -2.43
C ASP A 114 32.10 5.66 -2.67
N ARG A 115 32.60 6.46 -1.71
CA ARG A 115 33.88 7.20 -1.84
C ARG A 115 35.02 6.73 -0.95
N LEU A 116 34.97 5.51 -0.41
CA LEU A 116 36.06 4.94 0.40
C LEU A 116 36.48 3.53 -0.03
N THR A 117 36.66 3.30 -1.32
CA THR A 117 37.61 2.28 -1.82
C THR A 117 38.28 2.79 -3.11
N LYS A 118 39.42 3.47 -2.93
CA LYS A 118 40.47 3.61 -3.95
C LYS A 118 41.79 3.24 -3.31
#